data_AF-H2TEI2-F1
#
_entry.id   AF-H2TEI2-F1
#
_cell.length_a   1.000
_cell.length_b   1.000
_cell.length_c   1.000
_cell.angle_alpha   90.00
_cell.angle_beta   90.00
_cell.angle_gamma   90.00
#
_symmetry.space_group_name_H-M   'P 1'
#
loop_
_entity.id
_entity.type
_entity.pdbx_description
1 polymer ?
#
loop_
_entity_poly.entity_id
_entity_poly.type
_entity_poly.pdbx_seq_one_letter_code
_entity_poly.pdbx_strand_id
1 'polypeptide(L)'
;MEGNRDEAEKCIHIATKALEAGDKEKALRFLNKAEKLYPTEKAKKLLDALTKNGSSAGNGAYRRRPAETSEHAGAHQDKEGQEPGALDASKGFTTEQVEGVQRIKRCKDYYEVLGVGKDVGDEELKKAYRKLALKFHPDKNHAPGATEAFKKIGNAYAVLSNPNKRRQYDLTGGEEPSSPGHSHGGGFDFHRGFEADITPEDLFNMFFGGGFPSSSSHTFSHSRRRNSHQTEYQQERTEERGDGGFSMFIQLMPIVVLILVSLLSQIPYVNDFGQTVKRQTENLHVDYYVTRDFKSEYKASALQQIEKNVEEDYVSNVRNNCWKERQTKTDLLYAAKVYRDERMRKKAELMTMDNCKELDRLNSIFRGG
;
A
#
# COMPACT_ATOMS: atom_id res chain seq x y z
N MET A 1 8.75 35.70 -8.03
CA MET A 1 9.24 34.77 -6.96
C MET A 1 8.35 34.85 -5.71
N GLU A 2 7.14 35.42 -5.81
CA GLU A 2 6.37 35.87 -4.65
C GLU A 2 5.80 34.75 -3.76
N GLY A 3 5.41 33.60 -4.30
CA GLY A 3 4.71 32.56 -3.52
C GLY A 3 5.46 32.05 -2.27
N ASN A 4 6.79 32.10 -2.26
CA ASN A 4 7.60 31.74 -1.07
C ASN A 4 7.50 32.81 0.04
N ARG A 5 7.31 34.08 -0.35
CA ARG A 5 7.14 35.21 0.57
C ARG A 5 5.77 35.14 1.25
N ASP A 6 4.70 34.91 0.49
CA ASP A 6 3.34 34.83 1.04
C ASP A 6 3.20 33.70 2.08
N GLU A 7 3.84 32.55 1.82
CA GLU A 7 3.84 31.42 2.75
C GLU A 7 4.71 31.67 3.99
N ALA A 8 5.80 32.46 3.87
CA ALA A 8 6.58 32.93 5.01
C ALA A 8 5.78 33.96 5.85
N GLU A 9 5.07 34.90 5.22
CA GLU A 9 4.21 35.88 5.91
C GLU A 9 3.06 35.19 6.68
N LYS A 10 2.44 34.14 6.11
CA LYS A 10 1.50 33.26 6.84
C LYS A 10 2.15 32.57 8.05
N CYS A 11 3.36 32.03 7.91
CA CYS A 11 4.06 31.38 9.02
C CYS A 11 4.37 32.38 10.16
N ILE A 12 4.69 33.64 9.83
CA ILE A 12 4.90 34.71 10.82
C ILE A 12 3.58 35.04 11.55
N HIS A 13 2.45 35.14 10.84
CA HIS A 13 1.13 35.37 11.47
C HIS A 13 0.70 34.21 12.39
N ILE A 14 1.02 32.96 12.04
CA ILE A 14 0.77 31.81 12.93
C ILE A 14 1.66 31.90 14.18
N ALA A 15 2.90 32.35 14.04
CA ALA A 15 3.81 32.54 15.17
C ALA A 15 3.38 33.69 16.10
N THR A 16 2.95 34.85 15.60
CA THR A 16 2.48 35.95 16.46
C THR A 16 1.27 35.54 17.29
N LYS A 17 0.30 34.84 16.67
CA LYS A 17 -0.86 34.30 17.39
C LYS A 17 -0.49 33.22 18.42
N ALA A 18 0.60 32.48 18.20
CA ALA A 18 1.14 31.56 19.21
C ALA A 18 1.81 32.31 20.38
N LEU A 19 2.49 33.44 20.13
CA LEU A 19 3.06 34.30 21.17
C LEU A 19 1.98 34.96 22.04
N GLU A 20 0.90 35.44 21.42
CA GLU A 20 -0.29 35.97 22.11
C GLU A 20 -0.94 34.92 23.02
N ALA A 21 -0.90 33.64 22.63
CA ALA A 21 -1.35 32.51 23.42
C ALA A 21 -0.31 31.98 24.44
N GLY A 22 0.88 32.60 24.55
CA GLY A 22 1.98 32.15 25.42
C GLY A 22 2.75 30.91 24.93
N ASP A 23 2.38 30.34 23.77
CA ASP A 23 2.86 29.08 23.21
C ASP A 23 4.20 29.27 22.47
N LYS A 24 5.25 29.55 23.26
CA LYS A 24 6.61 29.92 22.79
C LYS A 24 7.23 28.87 21.86
N GLU A 25 7.06 27.58 22.14
CA GLU A 25 7.62 26.50 21.31
C GLU A 25 7.03 26.50 19.90
N LYS A 26 5.71 26.65 19.80
CA LYS A 26 5.01 26.71 18.52
C LYS A 26 5.41 27.94 17.73
N ALA A 27 5.53 29.10 18.38
CA ALA A 27 6.06 30.31 17.77
C ALA A 27 7.47 30.09 17.20
N LEU A 28 8.41 29.52 17.98
CA LEU A 28 9.75 29.19 17.52
C LEU A 28 9.75 28.29 16.27
N ARG A 29 8.93 27.23 16.26
CA ARG A 29 8.84 26.29 15.12
C ARG A 29 8.33 26.99 13.85
N PHE A 30 7.32 27.86 13.94
CA PHE A 30 6.79 28.58 12.78
C PHE A 30 7.72 29.72 12.30
N LEU A 31 8.44 30.40 13.19
CA LEU A 31 9.43 31.42 12.80
C LEU A 31 10.64 30.80 12.08
N ASN A 32 11.17 29.68 12.60
CA ASN A 32 12.23 28.92 11.93
C ASN A 32 11.78 28.41 10.55
N LYS A 33 10.50 28.06 10.38
CA LYS A 33 9.93 27.70 9.07
C LYS A 33 9.85 28.92 8.14
N ALA A 34 9.42 30.08 8.65
CA ALA A 34 9.35 31.31 7.86
C ALA A 34 10.72 31.74 7.33
N GLU A 35 11.76 31.75 8.18
CA GLU A 35 13.12 32.12 7.77
C GLU A 35 13.71 31.17 6.70
N LYS A 36 13.42 29.86 6.79
CA LYS A 36 13.83 28.87 5.78
C LYS A 36 13.08 28.99 4.45
N LEU A 37 11.87 29.58 4.43
CA LEU A 37 11.09 29.79 3.20
C LEU A 37 11.46 31.12 2.52
N TYR A 38 11.53 32.19 3.29
CA TYR A 38 11.96 33.52 2.83
C TYR A 38 12.44 34.35 4.04
N PRO A 39 13.75 34.64 4.16
CA PRO A 39 14.29 35.42 5.27
C PRO A 39 13.65 36.82 5.34
N THR A 40 13.05 37.16 6.49
CA THR A 40 12.48 38.50 6.73
C THR A 40 12.95 39.10 8.04
N GLU A 41 13.07 40.43 8.04
CA GLU A 41 13.33 41.24 9.24
C GLU A 41 12.29 41.01 10.35
N LYS A 42 11.04 40.71 9.99
CA LYS A 42 9.98 40.39 10.95
C LYS A 42 10.25 39.06 11.65
N ALA A 43 10.59 38.00 10.91
CA ALA A 43 10.88 36.69 11.48
C ALA A 43 12.12 36.74 12.41
N LYS A 44 13.20 37.37 11.95
CA LYS A 44 14.44 37.52 12.73
C LYS A 44 14.23 38.26 14.05
N LYS A 45 13.54 39.41 14.03
CA LYS A 45 13.28 40.19 15.26
C LYS A 45 12.43 39.45 16.28
N LEU A 46 11.52 38.57 15.84
CA LEU A 46 10.71 37.73 16.72
C LEU A 46 11.53 36.53 17.28
N LEU A 47 12.44 35.94 16.50
CA LEU A 47 13.38 34.94 16.98
C LEU A 47 14.35 35.53 18.03
N ASP A 48 14.92 36.70 17.74
CA ASP A 48 15.78 37.45 18.66
C ASP A 48 15.08 37.81 19.97
N ALA A 49 13.81 38.22 19.92
CA ALA A 49 13.03 38.51 21.11
C ALA A 49 12.77 37.25 21.95
N LEU A 50 12.58 36.09 21.30
CA LEU A 50 12.38 34.81 21.99
C LEU A 50 13.66 34.26 22.62
N THR A 51 14.80 34.35 21.94
CA THR A 51 16.09 33.89 22.49
C THR A 51 16.55 34.78 23.64
N LYS A 52 16.46 36.11 23.51
CA LYS A 52 16.82 37.06 24.59
C LYS A 52 15.92 36.89 25.82
N ASN A 53 14.62 36.63 25.62
CA ASN A 53 13.67 36.33 26.72
C ASN A 53 13.73 34.86 27.21
N GLY A 54 14.70 34.06 26.74
CA GLY A 54 14.91 32.67 27.17
C GLY A 54 16.02 32.47 28.19
N SER A 55 16.79 33.52 28.52
CA SER A 55 18.06 33.39 29.27
C SER A 55 18.05 34.00 30.69
N SER A 56 16.90 34.09 31.36
CA SER A 56 16.84 34.61 32.74
C SER A 56 15.75 33.93 33.59
N ALA A 57 16.21 33.20 34.63
CA ALA A 57 15.47 32.56 35.73
C ALA A 57 14.35 31.55 35.37
N GLY A 58 14.06 30.52 36.17
CA GLY A 58 14.58 30.14 37.49
C GLY A 58 13.53 30.31 38.59
N ASN A 59 13.02 29.19 39.12
CA ASN A 59 12.12 29.02 40.30
C ASN A 59 11.48 30.28 40.92
N GLY A 60 10.16 30.46 40.78
CA GLY A 60 9.42 31.54 41.44
C GLY A 60 7.92 31.26 41.64
N ALA A 61 7.49 31.32 42.89
CA ALA A 61 6.19 30.91 43.44
C ALA A 61 4.91 31.60 42.90
N TYR A 62 3.78 30.91 43.14
CA TYR A 62 2.43 31.43 43.44
C TYR A 62 2.12 32.93 43.24
N ARG A 63 1.02 33.22 42.52
CA ARG A 63 0.06 34.25 42.96
C ARG A 63 -1.37 34.02 42.47
N ARG A 64 -2.33 34.05 43.40
CA ARG A 64 -3.78 34.16 43.13
C ARG A 64 -4.14 35.56 42.58
N ARG A 65 -5.26 35.64 41.87
CA ARG A 65 -6.19 36.79 41.94
C ARG A 65 -7.63 36.28 42.16
N PRO A 66 -8.58 37.13 42.60
CA PRO A 66 -9.80 36.68 43.28
C PRO A 66 -10.99 36.41 42.34
N ALA A 67 -12.06 35.89 42.90
CA ALA A 67 -13.38 35.74 42.29
C ALA A 67 -14.44 36.52 43.08
N GLU A 68 -15.44 37.05 42.37
CA GLU A 68 -16.71 37.67 42.79
C GLU A 68 -17.45 38.04 41.48
N THR A 69 -18.77 38.05 41.29
CA THR A 69 -20.00 37.43 41.87
C THR A 69 -21.16 37.85 40.91
N SER A 70 -22.31 37.22 40.73
CA SER A 70 -22.85 35.84 40.87
C SER A 70 -24.10 35.79 39.93
N GLU A 71 -24.99 34.80 39.72
CA GLU A 71 -25.29 33.42 40.17
C GLU A 71 -26.24 32.82 39.05
N HIS A 72 -27.01 31.72 39.08
CA HIS A 72 -27.48 30.67 40.01
C HIS A 72 -27.90 29.47 39.08
N ALA A 73 -27.98 28.17 39.39
CA ALA A 73 -27.78 27.39 40.61
C ALA A 73 -26.82 26.20 40.30
N GLY A 74 -27.09 24.87 40.36
CA GLY A 74 -28.22 24.01 40.76
C GLY A 74 -28.76 23.10 39.62
N ALA A 75 -28.88 21.76 39.77
CA ALA A 75 -28.36 20.90 40.83
C ALA A 75 -28.14 19.42 40.40
N HIS A 76 -27.02 18.84 40.88
CA HIS A 76 -26.75 17.40 41.13
C HIS A 76 -26.80 16.36 39.96
N GLN A 77 -26.09 15.21 40.00
CA GLN A 77 -25.26 14.61 41.07
C GLN A 77 -24.13 13.71 40.51
N ASP A 78 -22.98 13.69 41.20
CA ASP A 78 -21.97 12.61 41.29
C ASP A 78 -21.23 12.08 40.02
N LYS A 79 -19.98 11.59 40.08
CA LYS A 79 -19.14 11.26 41.25
C LYS A 79 -17.63 11.46 40.96
N GLU A 80 -16.85 11.66 42.01
CA GLU A 80 -15.38 11.72 41.98
C GLU A 80 -14.74 10.33 41.76
N GLY A 81 -13.48 10.26 41.30
CA GLY A 81 -12.73 8.99 41.33
C GLY A 81 -11.37 8.96 40.59
N GLN A 82 -10.29 9.07 41.36
CA GLN A 82 -8.99 8.42 41.12
C GLN A 82 -8.23 8.67 39.79
N GLU A 83 -7.34 9.68 39.82
CA GLU A 83 -6.00 9.56 39.22
C GLU A 83 -5.20 8.46 39.95
N PRO A 84 -4.49 7.58 39.21
CA PRO A 84 -3.18 7.16 39.65
C PRO A 84 -2.14 7.19 38.51
N GLY A 85 -1.31 8.23 38.52
CA GLY A 85 -0.22 8.42 37.58
C GLY A 85 0.89 7.35 37.54
N ALA A 86 1.79 7.58 36.59
CA ALA A 86 3.17 7.06 36.51
C ALA A 86 3.40 5.60 36.05
N LEU A 87 2.66 5.14 35.04
CA LEU A 87 3.11 4.16 34.03
C LEU A 87 2.66 4.69 32.64
N ASP A 88 3.38 4.56 31.52
CA ASP A 88 4.54 3.75 31.13
C ASP A 88 5.42 4.55 30.15
N ALA A 89 6.68 4.85 30.51
CA ALA A 89 7.60 5.64 29.68
C ALA A 89 8.42 4.81 28.65
N SER A 90 8.07 3.54 28.44
CA SER A 90 8.82 2.58 27.61
C SER A 90 8.29 2.43 26.17
N LYS A 91 7.22 3.14 25.79
CA LYS A 91 6.55 3.01 24.48
C LYS A 91 6.61 4.30 23.67
N GLY A 92 7.29 4.24 22.52
CA GLY A 92 7.47 5.34 21.58
C GLY A 92 6.24 5.66 20.73
N PHE A 93 5.04 5.66 21.32
CA PHE A 93 3.77 5.98 20.67
C PHE A 93 2.77 6.62 21.65
N THR A 94 1.87 7.46 21.14
CA THR A 94 0.85 8.13 21.96
C THR A 94 -0.41 7.28 22.13
N THR A 95 -1.20 7.57 23.17
CA THR A 95 -2.54 6.98 23.36
C THR A 95 -3.45 7.20 22.15
N GLU A 96 -3.47 8.41 21.59
CA GLU A 96 -4.20 8.74 20.35
C GLU A 96 -3.80 7.88 19.14
N GLN A 97 -2.53 7.44 19.07
CA GLN A 97 -2.06 6.55 18.00
C GLN A 97 -2.63 5.15 18.18
N VAL A 98 -2.63 4.62 19.41
CA VAL A 98 -3.21 3.31 19.74
C VAL A 98 -4.72 3.29 19.48
N GLU A 99 -5.45 4.30 19.97
CA GLU A 99 -6.90 4.42 19.76
C GLU A 99 -7.26 4.54 18.27
N GLY A 100 -6.47 5.31 17.52
CA GLY A 100 -6.63 5.46 16.07
C GLY A 100 -6.43 4.14 15.32
N VAL A 101 -5.39 3.37 15.67
CA VAL A 101 -5.13 2.04 15.09
C VAL A 101 -6.27 1.08 15.43
N GLN A 102 -6.70 1.04 16.70
CA GLN A 102 -7.81 0.19 17.11
C GLN A 102 -9.12 0.55 16.41
N ARG A 103 -9.41 1.84 16.18
CA ARG A 103 -10.61 2.27 15.44
C ARG A 103 -10.61 1.70 14.03
N ILE A 104 -9.51 1.87 13.28
CA ILE A 104 -9.40 1.36 11.91
C ILE A 104 -9.47 -0.17 11.87
N LYS A 105 -8.87 -0.86 12.85
CA LYS A 105 -8.99 -2.33 12.95
C LYS A 105 -10.41 -2.82 13.27
N ARG A 106 -11.22 -2.02 13.97
CA ARG A 106 -12.63 -2.34 14.28
C ARG A 106 -13.61 -2.03 13.14
N CYS A 107 -13.30 -1.08 12.26
CA CYS A 107 -14.13 -0.80 11.09
C CYS A 107 -14.11 -1.96 10.08
N LYS A 108 -15.30 -2.24 9.52
CA LYS A 108 -15.51 -3.24 8.45
C LYS A 108 -15.68 -2.57 7.09
N ASP A 109 -16.54 -1.56 7.00
CA ASP A 109 -16.79 -0.82 5.76
C ASP A 109 -15.56 0.01 5.35
N TYR A 110 -15.13 -0.08 4.08
CA TYR A 110 -14.03 0.72 3.54
C TYR A 110 -14.29 2.23 3.61
N TYR A 111 -15.55 2.64 3.53
CA TYR A 111 -15.98 4.02 3.75
C TYR A 111 -15.72 4.49 5.19
N GLU A 112 -15.97 3.63 6.21
CA GLU A 112 -15.66 3.93 7.61
C GLU A 112 -14.15 3.96 7.88
N VAL A 113 -13.40 3.01 7.30
CA VAL A 113 -11.93 2.94 7.38
C VAL A 113 -11.28 4.24 6.89
N LEU A 114 -11.82 4.83 5.82
CA LEU A 114 -11.37 6.13 5.30
C LEU A 114 -12.05 7.34 5.98
N GLY A 115 -13.10 7.12 6.78
CA GLY A 115 -13.84 8.17 7.49
C GLY A 115 -14.67 9.09 6.57
N VAL A 116 -15.28 8.53 5.52
CA VAL A 116 -16.03 9.24 4.47
C VAL A 116 -17.43 8.65 4.27
N GLY A 117 -18.36 9.43 3.70
CA GLY A 117 -19.69 8.94 3.32
C GLY A 117 -19.68 8.07 2.07
N LYS A 118 -20.77 7.31 1.82
CA LYS A 118 -20.87 6.44 0.62
C LYS A 118 -20.94 7.25 -0.68
N ASP A 119 -21.49 8.46 -0.63
CA ASP A 119 -21.59 9.41 -1.75
C ASP A 119 -20.30 10.23 -2.00
N VAL A 120 -19.17 9.86 -1.38
CA VAL A 120 -17.91 10.62 -1.47
C VAL A 120 -17.38 10.71 -2.91
N GLY A 121 -17.01 11.92 -3.34
CA GLY A 121 -16.35 12.18 -4.61
C GLY A 121 -14.84 11.94 -4.57
N ASP A 122 -14.24 11.58 -5.71
CA ASP A 122 -12.87 11.06 -5.79
C ASP A 122 -11.80 11.99 -5.18
N GLU A 123 -11.92 13.31 -5.36
CA GLU A 123 -10.98 14.27 -4.75
C GLU A 123 -11.10 14.38 -3.21
N GLU A 124 -12.26 14.06 -2.63
CA GLU A 124 -12.43 13.97 -1.18
C GLU A 124 -11.92 12.63 -0.65
N LEU A 125 -12.27 11.52 -1.30
CA LEU A 125 -11.73 10.18 -1.01
C LEU A 125 -10.18 10.20 -0.98
N LYS A 126 -9.57 10.87 -1.97
CA LYS A 126 -8.14 11.10 -2.10
C LYS A 126 -7.58 12.07 -1.05
N LYS A 127 -8.36 13.02 -0.51
CA LYS A 127 -7.94 13.85 0.65
C LYS A 127 -7.98 13.05 1.95
N ALA A 128 -8.99 12.19 2.14
CA ALA A 128 -9.13 11.32 3.29
C ALA A 128 -7.99 10.29 3.38
N TYR A 129 -7.73 9.55 2.29
CA TYR A 129 -6.59 8.64 2.20
C TYR A 129 -5.25 9.36 2.47
N ARG A 130 -5.01 10.51 1.84
CA ARG A 130 -3.79 11.33 2.10
C ARG A 130 -3.59 11.63 3.59
N LYS A 131 -4.66 12.04 4.28
CA LYS A 131 -4.64 12.41 5.71
C LYS A 131 -4.38 11.21 6.62
N LEU A 132 -4.99 10.06 6.30
CA LEU A 132 -4.85 8.83 7.09
C LEU A 132 -3.50 8.16 6.86
N ALA A 133 -3.05 8.01 5.61
CA ALA A 133 -1.76 7.42 5.29
C ALA A 133 -0.60 8.17 5.98
N LEU A 134 -0.66 9.50 6.06
CA LEU A 134 0.32 10.31 6.80
C LEU A 134 0.25 10.16 8.34
N LYS A 135 -0.90 9.77 8.93
CA LYS A 135 -1.06 9.52 10.38
C LYS A 135 -0.71 8.07 10.77
N PHE A 136 -0.82 7.12 9.85
CA PHE A 136 -0.61 5.69 10.09
C PHE A 136 0.60 5.09 9.36
N HIS A 137 1.42 5.91 8.70
CA HIS A 137 2.69 5.48 8.11
C HIS A 137 3.59 4.80 9.16
N PRO A 138 4.21 3.65 8.87
CA PRO A 138 5.01 2.89 9.83
C PRO A 138 6.09 3.74 10.51
N ASP A 139 6.89 4.48 9.74
CA ASP A 139 7.97 5.38 10.22
C ASP A 139 7.53 6.47 11.21
N LYS A 140 6.23 6.73 11.34
CA LYS A 140 5.65 7.80 12.17
C LYS A 140 4.71 7.30 13.25
N ASN A 141 4.24 6.06 13.14
CA ASN A 141 3.28 5.47 14.06
C ASN A 141 3.73 4.05 14.43
N HIS A 142 4.45 3.96 15.55
CA HIS A 142 5.00 2.72 16.09
C HIS A 142 4.01 1.99 17.03
N ALA A 143 2.73 2.36 17.02
CA ALA A 143 1.71 1.71 17.84
C ALA A 143 1.44 0.25 17.40
N PRO A 144 1.13 -0.67 18.33
CA PRO A 144 0.87 -2.07 18.01
C PRO A 144 -0.31 -2.22 17.04
N GLY A 145 -0.03 -2.81 15.87
CA GLY A 145 -1.00 -2.97 14.77
C GLY A 145 -1.07 -1.80 13.78
N ALA A 146 -0.21 -0.77 13.87
CA ALA A 146 -0.21 0.36 12.93
C ALA A 146 -0.07 -0.08 11.47
N THR A 147 0.80 -1.05 11.18
CA THR A 147 0.97 -1.64 9.85
C THR A 147 -0.30 -2.29 9.31
N GLU A 148 -1.10 -2.94 10.17
CA GLU A 148 -2.38 -3.56 9.77
C GLU A 148 -3.44 -2.50 9.47
N ALA A 149 -3.50 -1.44 10.29
CA ALA A 149 -4.36 -0.29 10.03
C ALA A 149 -3.97 0.44 8.74
N PHE A 150 -2.68 0.61 8.47
CA PHE A 150 -2.17 1.17 7.22
C PHE A 150 -2.56 0.33 6.00
N LYS A 151 -2.44 -1.01 6.11
CA LYS A 151 -2.90 -1.93 5.05
C LYS A 151 -4.40 -1.84 4.79
N LYS A 152 -5.24 -1.82 5.83
CA LYS A 152 -6.69 -1.56 5.70
C LYS A 152 -6.98 -0.22 5.00
N ILE A 153 -6.28 0.86 5.35
CA ILE A 153 -6.40 2.17 4.67
C ILE A 153 -6.03 2.07 3.18
N GLY A 154 -4.96 1.34 2.85
CA GLY A 154 -4.53 1.09 1.48
C GLY A 154 -5.56 0.29 0.67
N ASN A 155 -6.01 -0.85 1.19
CA ASN A 155 -7.03 -1.70 0.59
C ASN A 155 -8.33 -0.92 0.32
N ALA A 156 -8.81 -0.20 1.34
CA ALA A 156 -10.02 0.62 1.24
C ALA A 156 -9.92 1.65 0.11
N TYR A 157 -8.79 2.35 -0.02
CA TYR A 157 -8.59 3.30 -1.13
C TYR A 157 -8.39 2.61 -2.49
N ALA A 158 -7.67 1.49 -2.56
CA ALA A 158 -7.44 0.76 -3.80
C ALA A 158 -8.75 0.19 -4.40
N VAL A 159 -9.70 -0.22 -3.56
CA VAL A 159 -11.05 -0.61 -4.00
C VAL A 159 -11.90 0.62 -4.37
N LEU A 160 -11.99 1.62 -3.48
CA LEU A 160 -12.91 2.74 -3.67
C LEU A 160 -12.47 3.78 -4.73
N SER A 161 -11.18 3.90 -5.05
CA SER A 161 -10.67 4.83 -6.08
C SER A 161 -10.80 4.32 -7.52
N ASN A 162 -11.16 3.04 -7.72
CA ASN A 162 -11.45 2.49 -9.03
C ASN A 162 -12.97 2.36 -9.17
N PRO A 163 -13.64 3.05 -10.11
CA PRO A 163 -15.10 3.07 -10.20
C PRO A 163 -15.72 1.70 -10.48
N ASN A 164 -14.97 0.75 -11.04
CA ASN A 164 -15.44 -0.61 -11.25
C ASN A 164 -15.28 -1.48 -9.99
N LYS A 165 -14.14 -1.40 -9.27
CA LYS A 165 -13.98 -2.11 -7.99
C LYS A 165 -14.91 -1.54 -6.91
N ARG A 166 -15.11 -0.22 -6.86
CA ARG A 166 -16.11 0.46 -6.01
C ARG A 166 -17.52 -0.07 -6.27
N ARG A 167 -17.99 -0.06 -7.53
CA ARG A 167 -19.31 -0.62 -7.90
C ARG A 167 -19.45 -2.10 -7.51
N GLN A 168 -18.41 -2.91 -7.66
CA GLN A 168 -18.43 -4.32 -7.25
C GLN A 168 -18.53 -4.47 -5.71
N TYR A 169 -17.82 -3.65 -4.95
CA TYR A 169 -17.89 -3.61 -3.50
C TYR A 169 -19.28 -3.16 -3.00
N ASP A 170 -19.81 -2.07 -3.58
CA ASP A 170 -21.14 -1.54 -3.26
C ASP A 170 -22.28 -2.54 -3.58
N LEU A 171 -22.07 -3.45 -4.54
CA LEU A 171 -23.01 -4.52 -4.91
C LEU A 171 -22.86 -5.81 -4.08
N THR A 172 -21.64 -6.18 -3.70
CA THR A 172 -21.37 -7.45 -3.00
C THR A 172 -21.62 -7.35 -1.49
N GLY A 173 -21.57 -6.14 -0.94
CA GLY A 173 -21.69 -5.89 0.50
C GLY A 173 -20.33 -5.69 1.17
N GLY A 174 -20.35 -5.05 2.34
CA GLY A 174 -19.17 -4.43 2.95
C GLY A 174 -18.10 -5.35 3.55
N GLU A 175 -18.16 -6.67 3.34
CA GLU A 175 -17.24 -7.61 3.99
C GLU A 175 -15.87 -7.69 3.27
N GLU A 176 -14.84 -7.12 3.90
CA GLU A 176 -13.45 -7.42 3.58
C GLU A 176 -13.19 -8.93 3.81
N PRO A 177 -12.76 -9.71 2.80
CA PRO A 177 -12.59 -11.15 2.93
C PRO A 177 -11.43 -11.47 3.87
N SER A 178 -11.76 -11.85 5.11
CA SER A 178 -10.81 -12.08 6.19
C SER A 178 -9.85 -13.23 5.90
N SER A 179 -8.61 -12.89 5.55
CA SER A 179 -7.49 -13.83 5.42
C SER A 179 -6.64 -13.86 6.70
N PRO A 180 -5.92 -14.96 7.02
CA PRO A 180 -5.74 -16.17 6.21
C PRO A 180 -6.28 -17.45 6.87
N GLY A 181 -7.15 -18.17 6.16
CA GLY A 181 -7.36 -19.61 6.39
C GLY A 181 -6.41 -20.43 5.53
N HIS A 182 -5.70 -21.40 6.10
CA HIS A 182 -4.98 -22.40 5.28
C HIS A 182 -5.99 -23.35 4.62
N SER A 183 -5.91 -23.52 3.30
CA SER A 183 -6.53 -24.63 2.59
C SER A 183 -5.56 -25.21 1.56
N HIS A 184 -5.55 -26.53 1.45
CA HIS A 184 -4.87 -27.26 0.38
C HIS A 184 -5.82 -27.49 -0.81
N GLY A 185 -5.24 -27.62 -2.00
CA GLY A 185 -5.94 -28.14 -3.18
C GLY A 185 -5.80 -27.23 -4.39
N GLY A 186 -5.47 -27.80 -5.55
CA GLY A 186 -5.43 -27.07 -6.81
C GLY A 186 -6.85 -26.77 -7.30
N GLY A 187 -7.14 -25.51 -7.55
CA GLY A 187 -8.39 -25.01 -8.12
C GLY A 187 -8.18 -23.57 -8.63
N PHE A 188 -9.11 -23.06 -9.45
CA PHE A 188 -9.00 -21.70 -9.97
C PHE A 188 -9.23 -20.66 -8.86
N ASP A 189 -8.18 -19.92 -8.49
CA ASP A 189 -8.22 -18.86 -7.47
C ASP A 189 -9.05 -17.65 -7.90
N PHE A 190 -10.35 -17.67 -7.56
CA PHE A 190 -11.24 -16.51 -7.71
C PHE A 190 -10.84 -15.34 -6.78
N HIS A 191 -10.01 -15.60 -5.76
CA HIS A 191 -9.51 -14.60 -4.80
C HIS A 191 -8.69 -13.46 -5.43
N ARG A 192 -8.05 -13.70 -6.59
CA ARG A 192 -7.11 -12.73 -7.20
C ARG A 192 -7.76 -11.45 -7.74
N GLY A 193 -9.09 -11.36 -7.80
CA GLY A 193 -9.79 -10.16 -8.28
C GLY A 193 -9.84 -9.00 -7.26
N PHE A 194 -9.81 -9.32 -5.96
CA PHE A 194 -10.12 -8.34 -4.90
C PHE A 194 -8.91 -7.78 -4.14
N GLU A 195 -7.75 -8.44 -4.22
CA GLU A 195 -6.49 -7.78 -3.83
C GLU A 195 -6.19 -6.60 -4.78
N ALA A 196 -5.36 -5.67 -4.31
CA ALA A 196 -4.83 -4.61 -5.13
C ALA A 196 -3.54 -5.11 -5.81
N ASP A 197 -3.45 -4.96 -7.13
CA ASP A 197 -2.25 -5.25 -7.93
C ASP A 197 -1.05 -4.30 -7.63
N ILE A 198 -1.21 -3.46 -6.61
CA ILE A 198 -0.31 -2.41 -6.14
C ILE A 198 -0.41 -2.45 -4.61
N THR A 199 0.71 -2.60 -3.89
CA THR A 199 0.67 -2.65 -2.41
C THR A 199 0.24 -1.30 -1.82
N PRO A 200 -0.32 -1.25 -0.59
CA PRO A 200 -0.55 0.00 0.15
C PRO A 200 0.67 0.92 0.19
N GLU A 201 1.86 0.33 0.28
CA GLU A 201 3.16 0.97 0.27
C GLU A 201 3.53 1.50 -1.13
N ASP A 202 3.35 0.73 -2.21
CA ASP A 202 3.59 1.18 -3.59
C ASP A 202 2.62 2.29 -4.02
N LEU A 203 1.35 2.17 -3.62
CA LEU A 203 0.31 3.18 -3.81
C LEU A 203 0.67 4.49 -3.10
N PHE A 204 1.19 4.40 -1.87
CA PHE A 204 1.70 5.55 -1.13
C PHE A 204 2.94 6.15 -1.82
N ASN A 205 3.89 5.32 -2.25
CA ASN A 205 5.10 5.76 -2.96
C ASN A 205 4.79 6.44 -4.30
N MET A 206 3.82 5.92 -5.07
CA MET A 206 3.33 6.53 -6.31
C MET A 206 2.70 7.92 -6.06
N PHE A 207 2.13 8.17 -4.88
CA PHE A 207 1.46 9.43 -4.55
C PHE A 207 2.36 10.44 -3.80
N PHE A 208 3.25 9.97 -2.93
CA PHE A 208 4.05 10.78 -2.01
C PHE A 208 5.56 10.69 -2.23
N GLY A 209 6.06 9.70 -2.97
CA GLY A 209 7.49 9.39 -3.14
C GLY A 209 8.30 10.42 -3.94
N GLY A 210 7.68 11.49 -4.43
CA GLY A 210 8.38 12.68 -4.92
C GLY A 210 9.21 12.52 -6.19
N GLY A 211 9.06 11.41 -6.92
CA GLY A 211 9.75 11.14 -8.17
C GLY A 211 8.78 10.87 -9.32
N PHE A 212 9.03 11.47 -10.49
CA PHE A 212 8.46 10.98 -11.74
C PHE A 212 8.91 9.53 -11.97
N PRO A 213 8.05 8.64 -12.50
CA PRO A 213 8.48 7.34 -13.00
C PRO A 213 9.28 7.51 -14.29
N SER A 214 10.54 7.95 -14.14
CA SER A 214 11.56 7.80 -15.19
C SER A 214 11.67 6.31 -15.53
N SER A 215 11.53 6.01 -16.82
CA SER A 215 11.50 4.65 -17.36
C SER A 215 12.57 3.70 -16.80
N SER A 216 12.16 2.45 -16.53
CA SER A 216 12.96 1.23 -16.25
C SER A 216 12.92 0.71 -14.81
N SER A 217 11.84 0.00 -14.46
CA SER A 217 11.79 -0.96 -13.35
C SER A 217 11.48 -2.38 -13.87
N HIS A 218 12.46 -2.99 -14.56
CA HIS A 218 12.43 -4.44 -14.81
C HIS A 218 12.81 -5.20 -13.53
N THR A 219 11.82 -5.66 -12.78
CA THR A 219 11.97 -6.58 -11.63
C THR A 219 10.90 -7.67 -11.75
N PHE A 220 11.05 -8.63 -12.66
CA PHE A 220 11.87 -9.85 -12.45
C PHE A 220 11.47 -10.60 -11.18
N SER A 221 10.65 -11.63 -11.35
CA SER A 221 10.18 -12.51 -10.29
C SER A 221 11.33 -13.38 -9.76
N HIS A 222 11.80 -13.08 -8.54
CA HIS A 222 12.82 -13.91 -7.90
C HIS A 222 12.42 -14.31 -6.47
N SER A 223 11.83 -15.50 -6.39
CA SER A 223 11.66 -16.22 -5.13
C SER A 223 13.03 -16.44 -4.48
N ARG A 224 13.25 -15.82 -3.32
CA ARG A 224 14.36 -16.16 -2.41
C ARG A 224 13.79 -16.39 -1.02
N ARG A 225 13.84 -17.66 -0.57
CA ARG A 225 13.50 -18.05 0.80
C ARG A 225 14.39 -17.26 1.76
N ARG A 226 13.79 -16.48 2.66
CA ARG A 226 14.52 -15.84 3.76
C ARG A 226 14.53 -16.80 4.95
N ASN A 227 15.61 -17.57 5.07
CA ASN A 227 15.82 -18.41 6.26
C ASN A 227 16.02 -17.49 7.47
N SER A 228 15.21 -17.66 8.51
CA SER A 228 15.25 -16.80 9.70
C SER A 228 15.62 -17.65 10.92
N HIS A 229 16.87 -17.52 11.39
CA HIS A 229 17.20 -17.96 12.74
C HIS A 229 16.39 -17.12 13.73
N GLN A 230 15.56 -17.77 14.53
CA GLN A 230 14.99 -17.17 15.72
C GLN A 230 15.81 -17.64 16.92
N THR A 231 16.46 -16.71 17.61
CA THR A 231 17.19 -17.02 18.84
C THR A 231 16.21 -17.26 19.97
N GLU A 232 16.25 -18.45 20.55
CA GLU A 232 15.35 -18.87 21.62
C GLU A 232 15.83 -18.31 22.97
N TYR A 233 14.95 -17.63 23.71
CA TYR A 233 15.22 -17.22 25.09
C TYR A 233 14.67 -18.28 26.04
N GLN A 234 15.59 -18.98 26.68
CA GLN A 234 15.32 -20.03 27.67
C GLN A 234 14.62 -19.46 28.90
N GLN A 235 13.46 -20.01 29.28
CA GLN A 235 12.84 -19.77 30.58
C GLN A 235 12.42 -21.10 31.21
N GLU A 236 13.10 -21.45 32.30
CA GLU A 236 12.88 -22.69 33.04
C GLU A 236 11.56 -22.65 33.82
N ARG A 237 10.85 -23.79 33.85
CA ARG A 237 10.00 -24.19 34.97
C ARG A 237 10.08 -25.69 35.18
N THR A 238 10.21 -26.07 36.45
CA THR A 238 10.53 -27.42 36.91
C THR A 238 9.26 -28.21 37.23
N GLU A 239 9.30 -29.53 36.93
CA GLU A 239 8.47 -30.59 37.53
C GLU A 239 6.92 -30.53 37.28
N GLU A 240 6.15 -31.63 37.37
CA GLU A 240 6.42 -32.97 37.91
C GLU A 240 6.14 -34.14 36.93
N ARG A 241 7.06 -35.11 36.96
CA ARG A 241 6.85 -36.57 37.09
C ARG A 241 5.57 -37.23 36.54
N GLY A 242 5.74 -38.07 35.51
CA GLY A 242 4.81 -39.16 35.14
C GLY A 242 5.58 -40.34 34.52
N ASP A 243 5.48 -41.54 35.10
CA ASP A 243 6.25 -42.72 34.69
C ASP A 243 5.51 -43.57 33.63
N GLY A 244 6.25 -44.26 32.76
CA GLY A 244 5.69 -45.14 31.73
C GLY A 244 6.60 -45.33 30.51
N GLY A 245 6.90 -46.60 30.18
CA GLY A 245 7.81 -46.99 29.08
C GLY A 245 7.40 -46.58 27.65
N PHE A 246 6.25 -45.93 27.45
CA PHE A 246 5.86 -45.33 26.18
C PHE A 246 6.65 -44.04 25.84
N SER A 247 7.29 -43.41 26.83
CA SER A 247 8.10 -42.19 26.67
C SER A 247 9.08 -42.29 25.49
N MET A 248 9.81 -43.41 25.36
CA MET A 248 10.84 -43.55 24.33
C MET A 248 10.25 -43.60 22.90
N PHE A 249 9.03 -44.12 22.72
CA PHE A 249 8.36 -44.10 21.41
C PHE A 249 7.93 -42.69 21.01
N ILE A 250 7.46 -41.89 21.97
CA ILE A 250 7.10 -40.47 21.75
C ILE A 250 8.36 -39.64 21.47
N GLN A 251 9.47 -39.93 22.16
CA GLN A 251 10.76 -39.25 21.97
C GLN A 251 11.42 -39.59 20.62
N LEU A 252 11.26 -40.83 20.13
CA LEU A 252 11.75 -41.26 18.82
C LEU A 252 10.81 -40.89 17.66
N MET A 253 9.51 -40.70 17.91
CA MET A 253 8.50 -40.32 16.91
C MET A 253 8.93 -39.17 15.98
N PRO A 254 9.39 -37.99 16.47
CA PRO A 254 9.81 -36.91 15.58
C PRO A 254 11.03 -37.28 14.73
N ILE A 255 11.94 -38.13 15.22
CA ILE A 255 13.11 -38.61 14.46
C ILE A 255 12.65 -39.57 13.36
N VAL A 256 11.74 -40.51 13.68
CA VAL A 256 11.15 -41.44 12.70
C VAL A 256 10.35 -40.69 11.63
N VAL A 257 9.59 -39.65 12.01
CA VAL A 257 8.87 -38.78 11.06
C VAL A 257 9.85 -38.01 10.18
N LEU A 258 10.94 -37.46 10.71
CA LEU A 258 11.96 -36.78 9.90
C LEU A 258 12.67 -37.74 8.93
N ILE A 259 12.92 -38.99 9.33
CA ILE A 259 13.48 -40.04 8.46
C ILE A 259 12.46 -40.41 7.36
N LEU A 260 11.19 -40.62 7.71
CA LEU A 260 10.13 -40.91 6.73
C LEU A 260 9.92 -39.76 5.74
N VAL A 261 9.90 -38.50 6.20
CA VAL A 261 9.82 -37.32 5.33
C VAL A 261 11.07 -37.20 4.45
N SER A 262 12.26 -37.55 4.95
CA SER A 262 13.49 -37.58 4.15
C SER A 262 13.42 -38.65 3.06
N LEU A 263 12.95 -39.86 3.36
CA LEU A 263 12.76 -40.95 2.40
C LEU A 263 11.66 -40.62 1.37
N LEU A 264 10.54 -40.03 1.80
CA LEU A 264 9.49 -39.51 0.91
C LEU A 264 10.02 -38.41 -0.02
N SER A 265 10.93 -37.54 0.46
CA SER A 265 11.60 -36.52 -0.38
C SER A 265 12.59 -37.10 -1.39
N GLN A 266 13.01 -38.37 -1.21
CA GLN A 266 13.86 -39.10 -2.15
C GLN A 266 13.07 -39.93 -3.15
N ILE A 267 11.73 -40.05 -3.01
CA ILE A 267 10.89 -40.57 -4.08
C ILE A 267 10.92 -39.54 -5.22
N PRO A 268 11.43 -39.90 -6.41
CA PRO A 268 11.38 -39.00 -7.54
C PRO A 268 9.93 -38.94 -8.02
N TYR A 269 9.21 -37.89 -7.61
CA TYR A 269 7.99 -37.44 -8.28
C TYR A 269 8.37 -36.93 -9.67
N VAL A 270 8.64 -37.88 -10.58
CA VAL A 270 8.75 -37.62 -12.01
C VAL A 270 7.35 -37.34 -12.54
N ASN A 271 6.87 -36.13 -12.23
CA ASN A 271 5.85 -35.50 -13.06
C ASN A 271 6.48 -35.38 -14.44
N ASP A 272 6.13 -36.30 -15.34
CA ASP A 272 6.38 -36.13 -16.76
C ASP A 272 5.63 -34.87 -17.19
N PHE A 273 6.36 -33.76 -17.33
CA PHE A 273 5.79 -32.46 -17.65
C PHE A 273 5.31 -32.52 -19.10
N GLY A 274 4.03 -32.93 -19.23
CA GLY A 274 3.45 -33.54 -20.42
C GLY A 274 3.92 -32.90 -21.72
N GLN A 275 4.69 -33.67 -22.49
CA GLN A 275 5.45 -33.17 -23.63
C GLN A 275 4.55 -32.43 -24.62
N THR A 276 4.71 -31.11 -24.72
CA THR A 276 3.81 -30.26 -25.50
C THR A 276 4.06 -30.36 -27.00
N VAL A 277 2.99 -30.22 -27.78
CA VAL A 277 2.96 -30.43 -29.22
C VAL A 277 2.61 -29.13 -29.96
N LYS A 278 3.45 -28.77 -30.94
CA LYS A 278 3.22 -27.75 -31.96
C LYS A 278 1.85 -27.92 -32.66
N ARG A 279 0.88 -27.01 -32.47
CA ARG A 279 -0.31 -26.86 -33.33
C ARG A 279 -0.38 -25.45 -33.93
N GLN A 280 -1.23 -25.30 -34.95
CA GLN A 280 -1.60 -24.03 -35.58
C GLN A 280 -3.12 -23.99 -35.75
N THR A 281 -3.70 -22.80 -35.69
CA THR A 281 -5.16 -22.59 -35.85
C THR A 281 -5.58 -22.54 -37.33
N GLU A 282 -6.79 -22.99 -37.66
CA GLU A 282 -7.25 -23.11 -39.05
C GLU A 282 -7.31 -21.78 -39.85
N ASN A 283 -7.65 -20.64 -39.25
CA ASN A 283 -7.82 -19.39 -40.00
C ASN A 283 -6.52 -18.55 -40.04
N LEU A 284 -6.08 -18.08 -38.87
CA LEU A 284 -4.96 -17.15 -38.73
C LEU A 284 -3.59 -17.85 -38.64
N HIS A 285 -3.56 -19.19 -38.60
CA HIS A 285 -2.34 -20.00 -38.51
C HIS A 285 -1.49 -19.66 -37.26
N VAL A 286 -2.15 -19.35 -36.15
CA VAL A 286 -1.49 -18.95 -34.90
C VAL A 286 -0.88 -20.17 -34.23
N ASP A 287 0.42 -20.12 -33.96
CA ASP A 287 1.15 -21.15 -33.22
C ASP A 287 0.63 -21.29 -31.78
N TYR A 288 0.16 -22.48 -31.41
CA TYR A 288 -0.25 -22.80 -30.04
C TYR A 288 0.22 -24.19 -29.60
N TYR A 289 0.31 -24.41 -28.28
CA TYR A 289 0.96 -25.58 -27.68
C TYR A 289 -0.04 -26.35 -26.80
N VAL A 290 -0.13 -27.66 -26.99
CA VAL A 290 -1.08 -28.54 -26.30
C VAL A 290 -0.43 -29.82 -25.78
N THR A 291 -1.11 -30.56 -24.90
CA THR A 291 -0.73 -31.93 -24.51
C THR A 291 -0.85 -32.89 -25.69
N ARG A 292 -0.18 -34.06 -25.62
CA ARG A 292 -0.27 -35.11 -26.66
C ARG A 292 -1.70 -35.61 -26.86
N ASP A 293 -2.45 -35.78 -25.77
CA ASP A 293 -3.78 -36.38 -25.77
C ASP A 293 -4.90 -35.40 -26.17
N PHE A 294 -4.57 -34.12 -26.36
CA PHE A 294 -5.51 -33.05 -26.76
C PHE A 294 -6.37 -33.41 -27.99
N LYS A 295 -5.81 -34.11 -28.98
CA LYS A 295 -6.55 -34.55 -30.19
C LYS A 295 -7.52 -35.72 -29.92
N SER A 296 -7.30 -36.47 -28.84
CA SER A 296 -8.21 -37.52 -28.35
C SER A 296 -9.39 -36.89 -27.62
N GLU A 297 -9.11 -35.86 -26.83
CA GLU A 297 -10.03 -35.16 -25.92
C GLU A 297 -10.93 -34.17 -26.67
N TYR A 298 -10.36 -33.27 -27.48
CA TYR A 298 -11.08 -32.20 -28.17
C TYR A 298 -11.25 -32.48 -29.66
N LYS A 299 -12.50 -32.47 -30.12
CA LYS A 299 -12.90 -32.84 -31.49
C LYS A 299 -13.96 -31.89 -32.04
N ALA A 300 -13.97 -31.72 -33.38
CA ALA A 300 -14.96 -30.94 -34.12
C ALA A 300 -15.23 -29.55 -33.49
N SER A 301 -16.47 -29.27 -33.09
CA SER A 301 -16.88 -27.97 -32.53
C SER A 301 -16.09 -27.54 -31.30
N ALA A 302 -15.68 -28.47 -30.43
CA ALA A 302 -14.86 -28.14 -29.25
C ALA A 302 -13.44 -27.69 -29.65
N LEU A 303 -12.86 -28.32 -30.68
CA LEU A 303 -11.57 -27.89 -31.24
C LEU A 303 -11.70 -26.51 -31.90
N GLN A 304 -12.74 -26.31 -32.73
CA GLN A 304 -13.01 -25.04 -33.40
C GLN A 304 -13.23 -23.89 -32.41
N GLN A 305 -13.90 -24.15 -31.28
CA GLN A 305 -14.08 -23.15 -30.23
C GLN A 305 -12.76 -22.80 -29.51
N ILE A 306 -11.88 -23.78 -29.27
CA ILE A 306 -10.56 -23.53 -28.68
C ILE A 306 -9.68 -22.74 -29.64
N GLU A 307 -9.61 -23.13 -30.92
CA GLU A 307 -8.81 -22.42 -31.92
C GLU A 307 -9.34 -21.02 -32.17
N LYS A 308 -10.67 -20.82 -32.19
CA LYS A 308 -11.27 -19.48 -32.22
C LYS A 308 -10.86 -18.63 -31.02
N ASN A 309 -10.88 -19.17 -29.79
CA ASN A 309 -10.47 -18.43 -28.60
C ASN A 309 -8.99 -18.02 -28.67
N VAL A 310 -8.12 -18.92 -29.14
CA VAL A 310 -6.69 -18.64 -29.39
C VAL A 310 -6.51 -17.52 -30.41
N GLU A 311 -7.32 -17.48 -31.46
CA GLU A 311 -7.31 -16.40 -32.47
C GLU A 311 -7.81 -15.06 -31.93
N GLU A 312 -8.90 -15.05 -31.13
CA GLU A 312 -9.41 -13.83 -30.50
C GLU A 312 -8.41 -13.26 -29.47
N ASP A 313 -7.77 -14.10 -28.66
CA ASP A 313 -6.71 -13.71 -27.72
C ASP A 313 -5.45 -13.20 -28.45
N TYR A 314 -5.06 -13.84 -29.55
CA TYR A 314 -3.94 -13.38 -30.39
C TYR A 314 -4.19 -11.99 -30.97
N VAL A 315 -5.35 -11.78 -31.60
CA VAL A 315 -5.75 -10.47 -32.16
C VAL A 315 -5.84 -9.42 -31.06
N SER A 316 -6.35 -9.77 -29.87
CA SER A 316 -6.41 -8.90 -28.70
C SER A 316 -5.00 -8.49 -28.22
N ASN A 317 -4.09 -9.45 -28.08
CA ASN A 317 -2.70 -9.22 -27.68
C ASN A 317 -1.95 -8.31 -28.67
N VAL A 318 -2.03 -8.61 -29.97
CA VAL A 318 -1.43 -7.79 -31.05
C VAL A 318 -1.98 -6.37 -31.02
N ARG A 319 -3.31 -6.19 -30.88
CA ARG A 319 -3.96 -4.87 -30.75
C ARG A 319 -3.45 -4.09 -29.54
N ASN A 320 -3.36 -4.74 -28.38
CA ASN A 320 -2.88 -4.13 -27.14
C ASN A 320 -1.40 -3.76 -27.22
N ASN A 321 -0.56 -4.54 -27.91
CA ASN A 321 0.85 -4.24 -28.09
C ASN A 321 1.09 -3.14 -29.13
N CYS A 322 0.33 -3.11 -30.23
CA CYS A 322 0.31 -1.97 -31.16
C CYS A 322 -0.03 -0.66 -30.45
N TRP A 323 -1.02 -0.68 -29.54
CA TRP A 323 -1.35 0.50 -28.73
C TRP A 323 -0.16 0.95 -27.86
N LYS A 324 0.55 0.02 -27.19
CA LYS A 324 1.76 0.32 -26.40
C LYS A 324 2.91 0.87 -27.27
N GLU A 325 3.16 0.28 -28.44
CA GLU A 325 4.16 0.76 -29.41
C GLU A 325 3.84 2.20 -29.84
N ARG A 326 2.57 2.48 -30.17
CA ARG A 326 2.14 3.80 -30.63
C ARG A 326 2.22 4.83 -29.50
N GLN A 327 1.86 4.45 -28.28
CA GLN A 327 1.98 5.31 -27.10
C GLN A 327 3.45 5.66 -26.83
N THR A 328 4.33 4.67 -26.71
CA THR A 328 5.76 4.90 -26.46
C THR A 328 6.47 5.67 -27.57
N LYS A 329 6.12 5.47 -28.85
CA LYS A 329 6.61 6.31 -29.97
C LYS A 329 6.12 7.75 -29.86
N THR A 330 4.87 7.96 -29.43
CA THR A 330 4.29 9.31 -29.19
C THR A 330 4.96 10.00 -28.00
N ASP A 331 5.20 9.28 -26.90
CA ASP A 331 5.85 9.81 -25.69
C ASP A 331 7.31 10.20 -25.97
N LEU A 332 8.04 9.41 -26.77
CA LEU A 332 9.40 9.75 -27.21
C LEU A 332 9.41 11.01 -28.10
N LEU A 333 8.43 11.18 -29.01
CA LEU A 333 8.30 12.40 -29.81
C LEU A 333 7.93 13.62 -28.96
N TYR A 334 7.05 13.45 -27.96
CA TYR A 334 6.70 14.51 -27.02
C TYR A 334 7.90 14.93 -26.17
N ALA A 335 8.63 13.97 -25.58
CA ALA A 335 9.84 14.23 -24.82
C ALA A 335 10.92 14.91 -25.68
N ALA A 336 11.13 14.44 -26.92
CA ALA A 336 12.05 15.08 -27.87
C ALA A 336 11.67 16.54 -28.14
N LYS A 337 10.37 16.86 -28.26
CA LYS A 337 9.87 18.22 -28.48
C LYS A 337 10.01 19.12 -27.24
N VAL A 338 9.78 18.57 -26.04
CA VAL A 338 9.88 19.30 -24.76
C VAL A 338 11.34 19.60 -24.41
N TYR A 339 12.21 18.60 -24.43
CA TYR A 339 13.62 18.73 -24.06
C TYR A 339 14.53 19.17 -25.22
N ARG A 340 13.99 19.25 -26.45
CA ARG A 340 14.73 19.52 -27.70
C ARG A 340 15.84 18.50 -27.99
N ASP A 341 15.70 17.26 -27.52
CA ASP A 341 16.68 16.19 -27.74
C ASP A 341 16.43 15.44 -29.06
N GLU A 342 17.29 15.72 -30.03
CA GLU A 342 17.35 15.05 -31.33
C GLU A 342 17.62 13.53 -31.22
N ARG A 343 18.25 13.06 -30.14
CA ARG A 343 18.46 11.62 -29.90
C ARG A 343 17.14 10.91 -29.61
N MET A 344 16.26 11.53 -28.82
CA MET A 344 14.92 11.00 -28.57
C MET A 344 14.07 11.00 -29.84
N ARG A 345 14.18 12.05 -30.67
CA ARG A 345 13.48 12.10 -31.97
C ARG A 345 13.92 10.96 -32.89
N LYS A 346 15.22 10.77 -33.07
CA LYS A 346 15.77 9.65 -33.87
C LYS A 346 15.41 8.28 -33.30
N LYS A 347 15.39 8.12 -31.97
CA LYS A 347 14.90 6.89 -31.32
C LYS A 347 13.43 6.62 -31.64
N ALA A 348 12.58 7.64 -31.63
CA ALA A 348 11.18 7.51 -32.02
C ALA A 348 11.01 7.19 -33.50
N GLU A 349 11.79 7.81 -34.39
CA GLU A 349 11.77 7.57 -35.83
C GLU A 349 12.18 6.12 -36.16
N LEU A 350 13.30 5.65 -35.60
CA LEU A 350 13.83 4.29 -35.75
C LEU A 350 13.05 3.20 -35.00
N MET A 351 12.15 3.58 -34.08
CA MET A 351 11.31 2.61 -33.37
C MET A 351 10.40 1.86 -34.35
N THR A 352 10.58 0.54 -34.43
CA THR A 352 9.71 -0.35 -35.20
C THR A 352 8.34 -0.46 -34.53
N MET A 353 7.34 -0.84 -35.34
CA MET A 353 5.92 -0.80 -35.02
C MET A 353 5.29 -2.12 -35.45
N ASP A 354 5.93 -3.22 -35.05
CA ASP A 354 5.75 -4.51 -35.70
C ASP A 354 4.45 -5.20 -35.27
N ASN A 355 3.97 -4.96 -34.04
CA ASN A 355 2.61 -5.35 -33.65
C ASN A 355 1.56 -4.51 -34.40
N CYS A 356 1.83 -3.23 -34.71
CA CYS A 356 0.91 -2.47 -35.56
C CYS A 356 0.88 -2.95 -37.02
N LYS A 357 2.03 -3.31 -37.62
CA LYS A 357 2.07 -3.93 -38.96
C LYS A 357 1.26 -5.22 -39.00
N GLU A 358 1.38 -6.05 -37.97
CA GLU A 358 0.61 -7.29 -37.86
C GLU A 358 -0.88 -7.02 -37.61
N LEU A 359 -1.22 -6.00 -36.81
CA LEU A 359 -2.61 -5.56 -36.64
C LEU A 359 -3.22 -5.11 -37.98
N ASP A 360 -2.46 -4.38 -38.81
CA ASP A 360 -2.91 -3.96 -40.14
C ASP A 360 -3.01 -5.14 -41.12
N ARG A 361 -2.12 -6.14 -41.04
CA ARG A 361 -2.27 -7.42 -41.77
C ARG A 361 -3.57 -8.12 -41.38
N LEU A 362 -3.83 -8.28 -40.08
CA LEU A 362 -5.06 -8.90 -39.56
C LEU A 362 -6.30 -8.11 -39.98
N ASN A 363 -6.29 -6.78 -39.86
CA ASN A 363 -7.37 -5.91 -40.33
C ASN A 363 -7.63 -6.03 -41.83
N SER A 364 -6.61 -6.32 -42.65
CA SER A 364 -6.79 -6.53 -44.10
C SER A 364 -7.50 -7.86 -44.40
N ILE A 365 -7.19 -8.93 -43.65
CA ILE A 365 -7.84 -10.24 -43.78
C ILE A 365 -9.33 -10.12 -43.43
N PHE A 366 -9.67 -9.50 -42.29
CA PHE A 366 -11.06 -9.28 -41.86
C PHE A 366 -11.86 -8.26 -42.69
N ARG A 367 -11.26 -7.63 -43.70
CA ARG A 367 -11.93 -6.68 -44.63
C ARG A 367 -12.04 -7.20 -46.06
N GLY A 368 -11.45 -8.36 -46.37
CA GLY A 368 -11.39 -8.94 -47.71
C GLY A 368 -12.18 -10.24 -47.89
N GLY A 369 -13.03 -10.60 -46.92
CA GLY A 369 -13.91 -11.77 -46.94
C GLY A 369 -15.38 -11.38 -46.79
#